data_AF-A0A2W2F9G8-F1
#
_entry.id   AF-A0A2W2F9G8-F1
#
_cell.length_a   1.000
_cell.length_b   1.000
_cell.length_c   1.000
_cell.angle_alpha   90.00
_cell.angle_beta   90.00
_cell.angle_gamma   90.00
#
_symmetry.space_group_name_H-M   'P 1'
#
loop_
_entity.id
_entity.type
_entity.pdbx_description
1 polymer ?
#
loop_
_entity_poly.entity_id
_entity_poly.type
_entity_poly.pdbx_seq_one_letter_code
_entity_poly.pdbx_strand_id
1 'polypeptide(L)'
;MSAISTSEPRPCTYLLQAMAGELELINRCDTGGRMKERPDAAATRLVRAINAALVRSEEAEKRARCLLEEQCRLGADAAHALRTPVAALRAELEEAVLNPAHVDLDELLTRTLSAVGRLQEVIEQLQLLAGPSVAVLEAGGYGERLRRFAPR
;
A
#
# COMPACT_ATOMS: atom_id res chain seq x y z
N MET A 1 5.85 40.96 44.12
CA MET A 1 5.78 41.23 42.67
C MET A 1 7.14 40.89 42.08
N SER A 2 7.35 39.62 41.72
CA SER A 2 8.60 39.18 41.07
C SER A 2 8.42 39.25 39.56
N ALA A 3 9.35 39.95 38.91
CA ALA A 3 9.41 40.11 37.47
C ALA A 3 9.43 38.74 36.78
N ILE A 4 8.52 38.55 35.82
CA ILE A 4 8.54 37.44 34.88
C ILE A 4 9.78 37.68 34.01
N SER A 5 10.85 36.94 34.30
CA SER A 5 12.07 36.93 33.48
C SER A 5 11.75 36.24 32.15
N THR A 6 11.24 37.00 31.18
CA THR A 6 11.18 36.58 29.77
C THR A 6 12.59 36.51 29.22
N SER A 7 13.29 35.41 29.52
CA SER A 7 14.53 35.02 28.86
C SER A 7 14.26 34.90 27.37
N GLU A 8 14.80 35.81 26.55
CA GLU A 8 14.83 35.63 25.10
C GLU A 8 15.38 34.23 24.77
N PRO A 9 14.68 33.44 23.95
CA PRO A 9 15.13 32.11 23.60
C PRO A 9 16.47 32.22 22.86
N ARG A 10 17.44 31.37 23.23
CA ARG A 10 18.77 31.35 22.61
C ARG A 10 18.64 31.16 21.09
N PRO A 11 19.54 31.73 20.26
CA PRO A 11 19.46 31.65 18.80
C PRO A 11 19.29 30.23 18.24
N CYS A 12 19.86 29.21 18.89
CA CYS A 12 19.70 27.80 18.51
C CYS A 12 18.27 27.27 18.69
N THR A 13 17.54 27.75 19.70
CA THR A 13 16.15 27.33 19.98
C THR A 13 15.22 27.83 18.87
N TYR A 14 15.42 29.05 18.39
CA TYR A 14 14.65 29.59 17.26
C TYR A 14 14.90 28.81 15.97
N LEU A 15 16.15 28.45 15.67
CA LEU A 15 16.49 27.65 14.50
C LEU A 15 15.81 26.27 14.53
N LEU A 16 15.83 25.58 15.69
CA LEU A 16 15.17 24.29 15.85
C LEU A 16 13.65 24.39 15.71
N GLN A 17 13.03 25.42 16.28
CA GLN A 17 11.59 25.66 16.12
C GLN A 17 11.21 25.95 14.67
N ALA A 18 12.02 26.75 13.96
CA ALA A 18 11.80 27.02 12.54
C ALA A 18 11.91 25.75 11.69
N MET A 19 12.89 24.89 11.99
CA MET A 19 13.06 23.59 11.33
C MET A 19 11.89 22.64 11.62
N ALA A 20 11.43 22.58 12.86
CA ALA A 20 10.29 21.75 13.26
C ALA A 20 9.00 22.21 12.56
N GLY A 21 8.73 23.52 12.53
CA GLY A 21 7.56 24.08 11.83
C GLY A 21 7.61 23.84 10.32
N GLU A 22 8.78 23.96 9.70
CA GLU A 22 8.95 23.65 8.27
C GLU A 22 8.65 22.17 7.96
N LEU A 23 9.15 21.25 8.78
CA LEU A 23 8.89 19.81 8.62
C LEU A 23 7.40 19.48 8.84
N GLU A 24 6.75 20.13 9.81
CA GLU A 24 5.31 19.94 10.05
C GLU A 24 4.47 20.39 8.85
N LEU A 25 4.84 21.49 8.21
CA LEU A 25 4.18 21.95 6.97
C LEU A 25 4.38 20.96 5.83
N ILE A 26 5.59 20.40 5.67
CA ILE A 26 5.86 19.38 4.64
C ILE A 26 5.00 18.13 4.89
N ASN A 27 4.94 17.65 6.13
CA ASN A 27 4.16 16.47 6.49
C ASN A 27 2.65 16.69 6.32
N ARG A 28 2.14 17.90 6.56
CA ARG A 28 0.72 18.21 6.46
C ARG A 28 0.23 18.30 5.00
N CYS A 29 1.09 18.74 4.10
CA CYS A 29 0.63 19.18 2.78
C CYS A 29 0.77 18.15 1.63
N ASP A 30 1.25 16.91 1.87
CA ASP A 30 1.53 15.91 0.82
C ASP A 30 2.30 16.51 -0.39
N THR A 31 3.16 17.50 -0.13
CA THR A 31 3.77 18.33 -1.18
C THR A 31 5.09 17.78 -1.70
N GLY A 32 5.58 16.63 -1.20
CA GLY A 32 6.92 16.12 -1.53
C GLY A 32 8.04 17.14 -1.22
N GLY A 33 7.77 18.07 -0.31
CA GLY A 33 8.62 19.22 -0.02
C GLY A 33 9.96 18.80 0.60
N ARG A 34 10.98 19.63 0.39
CA ARG A 34 12.28 19.49 1.05
C ARG A 34 12.49 20.64 2.02
N MET A 35 13.09 20.33 3.16
CA MET A 35 13.55 21.35 4.08
C MET A 35 14.66 22.16 3.41
N LYS A 36 14.63 23.49 3.60
CA LYS A 36 15.63 24.42 3.09
C LYS A 36 16.97 24.21 3.81
N GLU A 37 18.06 24.18 3.04
CA GLU A 37 19.42 24.12 3.59
C GLU A 37 19.72 25.33 4.48
N ARG A 38 20.62 25.13 5.44
CA ARG A 38 20.97 26.13 6.45
C ARG A 38 22.44 26.57 6.29
N PRO A 39 22.80 27.78 6.75
CA PRO A 39 24.19 28.21 6.71
C PRO A 39 25.07 27.48 7.74
N ASP A 40 24.49 27.05 8.87
CA ASP A 40 25.21 26.30 9.90
C ASP A 40 25.47 24.84 9.49
N ALA A 41 26.70 24.36 9.70
CA ALA A 41 27.13 23.03 9.26
C ALA A 41 26.40 21.89 9.99
N ALA A 42 26.10 22.05 11.29
CA ALA A 42 25.38 21.03 12.06
C ALA A 42 23.91 20.97 11.62
N ALA A 43 23.27 22.13 11.46
CA ALA A 43 21.92 22.24 10.93
C ALA A 43 21.81 21.68 9.51
N THR A 44 22.79 21.92 8.65
CA THR A 44 22.80 21.37 7.28
C THR A 44 22.92 19.86 7.24
N ARG A 45 23.77 19.26 8.10
CA ARG A 45 23.82 17.79 8.21
C ARG A 45 22.48 17.20 8.63
N LEU A 46 21.81 17.84 9.59
CA LEU A 46 20.49 17.41 10.05
C LEU A 46 19.42 17.58 8.95
N VAL A 47 19.37 18.72 8.27
CA VAL A 47 18.46 18.97 7.15
C VAL A 47 18.66 17.93 6.05
N ARG A 48 19.90 17.59 5.70
CA ARG A 48 20.19 16.54 4.71
C ARG A 48 19.72 15.17 5.15
N ALA A 49 19.92 14.82 6.43
CA ALA A 49 19.42 13.57 6.98
C ALA A 49 17.88 13.50 6.95
N ILE A 50 17.19 14.59 7.29
CA ILE A 50 15.73 14.68 7.23
C ILE A 50 15.25 14.59 5.79
N ASN A 51 15.83 15.35 4.86
CA ASN A 51 15.49 15.27 3.44
C ASN A 51 15.69 13.86 2.89
N ALA A 52 16.77 13.17 3.26
CA ALA A 52 16.98 11.78 2.87
C ALA A 52 15.92 10.83 3.46
N ALA A 53 15.42 11.09 4.68
CA ALA A 53 14.32 10.34 5.26
C ALA A 53 12.99 10.61 4.56
N LEU A 54 12.71 11.87 4.21
CA LEU A 54 11.53 12.26 3.43
C LEU A 54 11.52 11.58 2.04
N VAL A 55 12.66 11.56 1.34
CA VAL A 55 12.80 10.82 0.06
C VAL A 55 12.41 9.35 0.24
N ARG A 56 12.91 8.70 1.29
CA ARG A 56 12.58 7.29 1.55
C ARG A 56 11.11 7.08 1.89
N SER A 57 10.46 8.01 2.59
CA SER A 57 9.02 7.95 2.87
C SER A 57 8.21 8.05 1.59
N GLU A 58 8.49 9.06 0.77
CA GLU A 58 7.80 9.27 -0.50
C GLU A 58 7.96 8.07 -1.45
N GLU A 59 9.16 7.48 -1.50
CA GLU A 59 9.39 6.26 -2.27
C GLU A 59 8.58 5.08 -1.73
N ALA A 60 8.50 4.91 -0.40
CA ALA A 60 7.73 3.85 0.22
C ALA A 60 6.21 4.03 -0.03
N GLU A 61 5.71 5.25 0.10
CA GLU A 61 4.32 5.61 -0.20
C GLU A 61 3.99 5.38 -1.68
N LYS A 62 4.88 5.78 -2.59
CA LYS A 62 4.73 5.52 -4.03
C LYS A 62 4.67 4.03 -4.32
N ARG A 63 5.57 3.23 -3.71
CA ARG A 63 5.56 1.76 -3.85
C ARG A 63 4.25 1.17 -3.32
N ALA A 64 3.81 1.60 -2.13
CA ALA A 64 2.56 1.13 -1.54
C ALA A 64 1.34 1.47 -2.40
N ARG A 65 1.28 2.67 -2.97
CA ARG A 65 0.22 3.08 -3.89
C ARG A 65 0.22 2.24 -5.17
N CYS A 66 1.37 2.04 -5.80
CA CYS A 66 1.46 1.18 -7.00
C CYS A 66 1.05 -0.27 -6.70
N LEU A 67 1.42 -0.80 -5.52
CA LEU A 67 0.99 -2.13 -5.10
C LEU A 67 -0.52 -2.19 -4.87
N LEU A 68 -1.11 -1.17 -4.24
CA LEU A 68 -2.56 -1.10 -4.04
C LEU A 68 -3.32 -1.02 -5.36
N GLU A 69 -2.85 -0.19 -6.31
CA GLU A 69 -3.41 -0.09 -7.66
C GLU A 69 -3.40 -1.45 -8.36
N GLU A 70 -2.30 -2.20 -8.23
CA GLU A 70 -2.18 -3.55 -8.80
C GLU A 70 -3.14 -4.54 -8.14
N GLN A 71 -3.25 -4.51 -6.80
CA GLN A 71 -4.20 -5.35 -6.06
C GLN A 71 -5.65 -5.06 -6.45
N CYS A 72 -6.02 -3.79 -6.62
CA CYS A 72 -7.35 -3.41 -7.08
C CYS A 72 -7.63 -3.92 -8.51
N ARG A 73 -6.64 -3.82 -9.41
CA ARG A 73 -6.76 -4.35 -10.78
C ARG A 73 -6.91 -5.87 -10.78
N LEU A 74 -6.07 -6.59 -10.04
CA LEU A 74 -6.18 -8.05 -9.87
C LEU A 74 -7.56 -8.45 -9.34
N GLY A 75 -8.06 -7.76 -8.32
CA GLY A 75 -9.40 -8.00 -7.78
C GLY A 75 -10.52 -7.75 -8.79
N ALA A 76 -10.39 -6.72 -9.64
CA ALA A 76 -11.34 -6.44 -10.71
C ALA A 76 -11.31 -7.54 -11.80
N ASP A 77 -10.12 -7.96 -12.22
CA ASP A 77 -9.94 -9.01 -13.23
C ASP A 77 -10.48 -10.36 -12.73
N ALA A 78 -10.19 -10.70 -11.46
CA ALA A 78 -10.75 -11.85 -10.77
C ALA A 78 -12.29 -11.84 -10.77
N ALA A 79 -12.88 -10.72 -10.38
CA ALA A 79 -14.33 -10.57 -10.36
C ALA A 79 -14.94 -10.68 -11.76
N HIS A 80 -14.27 -10.16 -12.79
CA HIS A 80 -14.71 -10.29 -14.18
C HIS A 80 -14.63 -11.74 -14.66
N ALA A 81 -13.52 -12.42 -14.40
CA ALA A 81 -13.31 -13.82 -14.74
C ALA A 81 -14.33 -14.75 -14.08
N LEU A 82 -14.77 -14.45 -12.85
CA LEU A 82 -15.80 -15.22 -12.14
C LEU A 82 -17.23 -14.88 -12.60
N ARG A 83 -17.53 -13.61 -12.95
CA ARG A 83 -18.87 -13.20 -13.37
C ARG A 83 -19.34 -13.90 -14.65
N THR A 84 -18.46 -14.07 -15.63
CA THR A 84 -18.79 -14.69 -16.92
C THR A 84 -19.33 -16.12 -16.78
N PRO A 85 -18.61 -17.07 -16.13
CA PRO A 85 -19.13 -18.42 -15.91
C PRO A 85 -20.35 -18.46 -14.98
N VAL A 86 -20.45 -17.59 -13.97
CA VAL A 86 -21.65 -17.50 -13.12
C VAL A 86 -22.89 -17.06 -13.92
N ALA A 87 -22.74 -16.07 -14.80
CA ALA A 87 -23.82 -15.60 -15.65
C ALA A 87 -24.26 -16.68 -16.66
N ALA A 88 -23.31 -17.40 -17.26
CA ALA A 88 -23.59 -18.52 -18.16
C ALA A 88 -24.35 -19.65 -17.44
N LEU A 89 -23.85 -20.09 -16.27
CA LEU A 89 -24.52 -21.09 -15.43
C LEU A 89 -25.95 -20.68 -15.08
N ARG A 90 -26.14 -19.41 -14.69
CA ARG A 90 -27.45 -18.88 -14.36
C ARG A 90 -28.40 -18.93 -15.57
N ALA A 91 -27.94 -18.53 -16.75
CA ALA A 91 -28.75 -18.56 -17.96
C ALA A 91 -29.17 -19.99 -18.33
N GLU A 92 -28.24 -20.96 -18.27
CA GLU A 92 -28.54 -22.38 -18.55
C GLU A 92 -29.57 -22.95 -17.56
N LEU A 93 -29.45 -22.63 -16.27
CA LEU A 93 -30.38 -23.08 -15.25
C LEU A 93 -31.76 -22.40 -15.37
N GLU A 94 -31.80 -21.09 -15.69
CA GLU A 94 -33.05 -20.37 -15.94
C GLU A 94 -33.80 -20.95 -17.16
N GLU A 95 -33.08 -21.29 -18.23
CA GLU A 95 -33.65 -21.95 -19.42
C GLU A 95 -34.23 -23.33 -19.08
N ALA A 96 -33.52 -24.12 -18.27
CA ALA A 96 -34.00 -25.43 -17.84
C ALA A 96 -35.26 -25.37 -16.96
N VAL A 97 -35.36 -24.35 -16.10
CA VAL A 97 -36.58 -24.10 -15.32
C VAL A 97 -37.75 -23.68 -16.22
N LEU A 98 -37.48 -22.86 -17.25
CA LEU A 98 -38.51 -22.39 -18.18
C LEU A 98 -39.03 -23.49 -19.11
N ASN A 99 -38.16 -24.40 -19.55
CA ASN A 99 -38.51 -25.44 -20.52
C ASN A 99 -38.12 -26.87 -20.07
N PRO A 100 -38.65 -27.40 -18.94
CA PRO A 100 -38.18 -28.67 -18.37
C PRO A 100 -38.33 -29.88 -19.30
N ALA A 101 -39.34 -29.86 -20.19
CA ALA A 101 -39.61 -30.95 -21.12
C ALA A 101 -38.62 -31.00 -22.32
N HIS A 102 -37.83 -29.95 -22.53
CA HIS A 102 -36.88 -29.83 -23.64
C HIS A 102 -35.43 -29.86 -23.19
N VAL A 103 -35.17 -30.13 -21.91
CA VAL A 103 -33.83 -30.19 -21.33
C VAL A 103 -33.46 -31.63 -21.00
N ASP A 104 -32.30 -32.05 -21.51
CA ASP A 104 -31.63 -33.25 -21.04
C ASP A 104 -30.98 -32.93 -19.68
N LEU A 105 -31.53 -33.52 -18.62
CA LEU A 105 -31.10 -33.28 -17.26
C LEU A 105 -29.68 -33.78 -17.01
N ASP A 106 -29.28 -34.91 -17.59
CA ASP A 106 -27.95 -35.48 -17.40
C ASP A 106 -26.89 -34.60 -18.08
N GLU A 107 -27.20 -34.09 -19.27
CA GLU A 107 -26.34 -33.14 -19.97
C GLU A 107 -26.20 -31.81 -19.21
N LEU A 108 -27.31 -31.26 -18.71
CA LEU A 108 -27.32 -30.03 -17.91
C LEU A 108 -26.48 -30.18 -16.63
N LEU A 109 -26.65 -31.28 -15.90
CA LEU A 109 -25.90 -31.55 -14.66
C LEU A 109 -24.40 -31.68 -14.95
N THR A 110 -24.04 -32.36 -16.03
CA THR A 110 -22.64 -32.52 -16.45
C THR A 110 -21.99 -31.18 -16.81
N ARG A 111 -22.69 -30.34 -17.59
CA ARG A 111 -22.23 -29.00 -17.95
C ARG A 111 -22.11 -28.09 -16.73
N THR A 112 -23.10 -28.14 -15.85
CA THR A 112 -23.12 -27.37 -14.59
C THR A 112 -21.94 -27.73 -13.70
N LEU A 113 -21.67 -29.03 -13.49
CA LEU A 113 -20.53 -29.49 -12.69
C LEU A 113 -19.18 -29.08 -13.32
N SER A 114 -19.06 -29.16 -14.64
CA SER A 114 -17.85 -28.69 -15.35
C SER A 114 -17.61 -27.19 -15.15
N ALA A 115 -18.64 -26.36 -15.27
CA ALA A 115 -18.53 -24.93 -15.06
C ALA A 115 -18.23 -24.57 -13.59
N VAL A 116 -18.78 -25.32 -12.62
CA VAL A 116 -18.40 -25.19 -11.21
C VAL A 116 -16.95 -25.59 -10.97
N GLY A 117 -16.45 -26.65 -11.60
CA GLY A 117 -15.04 -27.04 -11.54
C GLY A 117 -14.11 -25.94 -12.06
N ARG A 118 -14.46 -25.32 -13.20
CA ARG A 118 -13.70 -24.17 -13.73
C ARG A 118 -13.72 -22.96 -12.79
N LEU A 119 -14.84 -22.71 -12.11
CA LEU A 119 -14.92 -21.67 -11.08
C LEU A 119 -14.00 -21.98 -9.89
N GLN A 120 -13.91 -23.25 -9.47
CA GLN A 120 -13.00 -23.68 -8.43
C GLN A 120 -11.53 -23.48 -8.83
N GLU A 121 -11.14 -23.82 -10.06
CA GLU A 121 -9.79 -23.58 -10.58
C GLU A 121 -9.41 -22.08 -10.54
N VAL A 122 -10.31 -21.19 -10.95
CA VAL A 122 -10.08 -19.74 -10.88
C VAL A 122 -9.95 -19.28 -9.42
N ILE A 123 -10.78 -19.78 -8.51
CA ILE A 123 -10.69 -19.45 -7.08
C ILE A 123 -9.36 -19.93 -6.48
N GLU A 124 -8.92 -21.14 -6.81
CA GLU A 124 -7.63 -21.70 -6.37
C GLU A 124 -6.46 -20.85 -6.89
N GLN A 125 -6.49 -20.42 -8.15
CA GLN A 125 -5.51 -19.48 -8.70
C GLN A 125 -5.47 -18.17 -7.89
N LEU A 126 -6.63 -17.59 -7.57
CA LEU A 126 -6.70 -16.37 -6.77
C LEU A 126 -6.16 -16.55 -5.35
N GLN A 127 -6.38 -17.72 -4.72
CA GLN A 127 -5.81 -18.04 -3.41
C GLN A 127 -4.28 -18.15 -3.43
N LEU A 128 -3.70 -18.69 -4.51
CA LEU A 128 -2.25 -18.72 -4.70
C LEU A 128 -1.66 -17.31 -4.85
N LEU A 129 -2.38 -16.41 -5.55
CA LEU A 129 -1.98 -15.01 -5.70
C LEU A 129 -2.14 -14.19 -4.41
N ALA A 130 -3.11 -14.53 -3.56
CA ALA A 130 -3.38 -13.85 -2.29
C ALA A 130 -2.54 -14.38 -1.11
N GLY A 131 -1.85 -15.50 -1.28
CA GLY A 131 -0.96 -16.08 -0.26
C GLY A 131 0.24 -15.16 0.04
N PRO A 132 0.87 -15.30 1.23
CA PRO A 132 1.98 -14.43 1.61
C PRO A 132 3.09 -14.55 0.57
N SER A 133 3.29 -13.48 -0.19
CA SER A 133 4.42 -13.32 -1.08
C SER A 133 5.69 -13.37 -0.22
N VAL A 134 6.30 -14.55 -0.16
CA VAL A 134 7.56 -14.83 0.55
C VAL A 134 8.70 -13.87 0.11
N ALA A 135 8.51 -13.13 -0.98
CA ALA A 135 9.44 -12.13 -1.49
C ALA A 135 9.55 -10.82 -0.67
N VAL A 136 8.61 -10.48 0.24
CA VAL A 136 8.66 -9.20 0.98
C VAL A 136 9.47 -9.31 2.29
N LEU A 137 9.68 -10.51 2.82
CA LEU A 137 10.33 -10.69 4.13
C LEU A 137 11.86 -10.66 4.10
N GLU A 138 12.49 -10.76 2.91
CA GLU A 138 13.96 -10.71 2.79
C GLU A 138 14.51 -9.28 2.56
N ALA A 139 13.65 -8.31 2.23
CA ALA A 139 14.08 -6.93 1.94
C ALA A 139 14.13 -6.00 3.18
N GLY A 140 13.90 -6.53 4.39
CA GLY A 140 13.83 -5.80 5.65
C GLY A 140 15.16 -5.60 6.39
N GLY A 141 16.31 -5.79 5.73
CA GLY A 141 17.65 -5.59 6.28
C GLY A 141 18.03 -4.12 6.51
N TYR A 142 17.27 -3.39 7.32
CA TYR A 142 17.57 -2.01 7.75
C TYR A 142 17.74 -1.89 9.28
N GLY A 143 18.27 -2.92 9.94
CA GLY A 143 18.61 -2.88 11.37
C GLY A 143 20.11 -2.73 11.67
N GLU A 144 20.98 -3.08 10.71
CA GLU A 144 22.40 -3.35 11.03
C GLU A 144 23.33 -2.13 10.94
N ARG A 145 22.87 -1.01 10.36
CA ARG A 145 23.69 0.21 10.19
C ARG A 145 23.68 1.18 11.39
N LEU A 146 22.81 0.97 12.38
CA LEU A 146 22.72 1.86 13.53
C LEU A 146 23.66 1.48 14.69
N ARG A 147 24.33 0.33 14.65
CA ARG A 147 25.34 -0.05 15.67
C ARG A 147 26.71 0.63 15.49
N ARG A 148 26.93 1.39 14.41
CA ARG A 148 28.21 2.10 14.15
C ARG A 148 28.31 3.47 14.82
N PHE A 149 27.22 4.00 15.38
CA PHE A 149 27.17 5.37 15.92
C PHE A 149 26.95 5.46 17.44
N ALA A 150 27.10 4.37 18.19
CA ALA A 150 27.18 4.46 19.65
C ALA A 150 28.61 4.90 20.06
N PRO A 151 28.78 6.05 20.75
CA PRO A 151 30.06 6.40 21.34
C PRO A 151 30.39 5.42 22.47
N ARG A 152 31.66 5.01 22.56
CA ARG A 152 32.20 4.27 23.71
C ARG A 152 32.31 5.17 24.93
#